data_AF-A0A7C3CR36-F1
#
_entry.id   AF-A0A7C3CR36-F1
#
_cell.length_a   1.000
_cell.length_b   1.000
_cell.length_c   1.000
_cell.angle_alpha   90.00
_cell.angle_beta   90.00
_cell.angle_gamma   90.00
#
_symmetry.space_group_name_H-M   'P 1'
#
loop_
_entity.id
_entity.type
_entity.pdbx_description
1 polymer ?
#
loop_
_entity_poly.entity_id
_entity_poly.type
_entity_poly.pdbx_seq_one_letter_code
_entity_poly.pdbx_strand_id
1 'polypeptide(L)'
;MTEQNKMRRKMANTIRFLAADMVQKANSGHPGAPMGLADIAVVLSEKLSHNPKNPKWLNRDRLVFSGGHGSALIYSLLHLWGYDVSLEDLKQFRQLDSKTPGHPEYGHTDGIEITTGPLGQGIANAVGFAMAEAFTKEQVNSETCELIDHKVYCLCGDGDLQEGISYEACALAGHLKLKDMVLIYDSNHITIEGDTSIAWSEDVAGRFTSQGWDVKKINGHCYDDIEKVLEEVKTATKPTIIIANTIIGKGAGELEGTHHTHGAPLGDKIIAESKEKEGFNPEETFAVP
;
A
#
# COMPACT_ATOMS: atom_id res chain seq x y z
N MET A 1 9.12 -23.26 0.09
CA MET A 1 8.93 -22.00 0.83
C MET A 1 9.71 -22.09 2.13
N THR A 2 10.55 -21.10 2.46
CA THR A 2 11.32 -21.04 3.71
C THR A 2 10.39 -20.87 4.92
N GLU A 3 10.86 -21.13 6.15
CA GLU A 3 10.06 -20.87 7.37
C GLU A 3 9.67 -19.39 7.49
N GLN A 4 10.58 -18.48 7.13
CA GLN A 4 10.29 -17.05 7.05
C GLN A 4 9.14 -16.76 6.07
N ASN A 5 9.18 -17.34 4.87
CA ASN A 5 8.12 -17.12 3.89
C ASN A 5 6.79 -17.81 4.28
N LYS A 6 6.81 -18.88 5.10
CA LYS A 6 5.60 -19.42 5.73
C LYS A 6 4.99 -18.43 6.71
N MET A 7 5.81 -17.78 7.55
CA MET A 7 5.34 -16.75 8.46
C MET A 7 4.81 -15.52 7.71
N ARG A 8 5.53 -15.05 6.69
CA ARG A 8 5.09 -13.94 5.81
C ARG A 8 3.74 -14.26 5.15
N ARG A 9 3.52 -15.49 4.68
CA ARG A 9 2.22 -15.92 4.16
C ARG A 9 1.12 -15.86 5.21
N LYS A 10 1.38 -16.33 6.44
CA LYS A 10 0.40 -16.23 7.54
C LYS A 10 0.05 -14.76 7.83
N MET A 11 1.05 -13.88 7.92
CA MET A 11 0.85 -12.45 8.13
C MET A 11 0.05 -11.80 6.99
N ALA A 12 0.36 -12.11 5.74
CA ALA A 12 -0.33 -11.58 4.58
C ALA A 12 -1.80 -12.05 4.56
N ASN A 13 -2.07 -13.30 4.93
CA ASN A 13 -3.42 -13.81 5.05
C ASN A 13 -4.20 -13.20 6.22
N THR A 14 -3.55 -12.92 7.36
CA THR A 14 -4.16 -12.15 8.44
C THR A 14 -4.63 -10.79 7.94
N ILE A 15 -3.79 -10.07 7.19
CA ILE A 15 -4.15 -8.78 6.58
C ILE A 15 -5.32 -8.94 5.58
N ARG A 16 -5.26 -9.94 4.69
CA ARG A 16 -6.33 -10.23 3.72
C ARG A 16 -7.67 -10.43 4.42
N PHE A 17 -7.71 -11.24 5.46
CA PHE A 17 -8.95 -11.59 6.14
C PHE A 17 -9.45 -10.48 7.07
N LEU A 18 -8.56 -9.69 7.70
CA LEU A 18 -8.98 -8.46 8.36
C LEU A 18 -9.64 -7.49 7.38
N ALA A 19 -9.05 -7.30 6.20
CA ALA A 19 -9.62 -6.43 5.17
C ALA A 19 -10.97 -6.95 4.64
N ALA A 20 -11.06 -8.25 4.34
CA ALA A 20 -12.30 -8.87 3.90
C ALA A 20 -13.40 -8.78 4.96
N ASP A 21 -13.09 -9.08 6.22
CA ASP A 21 -14.05 -9.03 7.34
C ASP A 21 -14.53 -7.60 7.63
N MET A 22 -13.65 -6.60 7.53
CA MET A 22 -14.04 -5.18 7.63
C MET A 22 -15.07 -4.80 6.56
N VAL A 23 -14.75 -5.07 5.29
CA VAL A 23 -15.63 -4.75 4.16
C VAL A 23 -16.95 -5.50 4.25
N GLN A 24 -16.90 -6.79 4.60
CA GLN A 24 -18.07 -7.64 4.74
C GLN A 24 -18.99 -7.14 5.86
N LYS A 25 -18.43 -6.85 7.04
CA LYS A 25 -19.20 -6.34 8.18
C LYS A 25 -19.84 -4.98 7.90
N ALA A 26 -19.12 -4.08 7.22
CA ALA A 26 -19.64 -2.78 6.82
C ALA A 26 -20.67 -2.86 5.69
N ASN A 27 -20.75 -4.01 5.00
CA ASN A 27 -21.47 -4.19 3.74
C ASN A 27 -21.12 -3.09 2.72
N SER A 28 -19.87 -2.63 2.74
CA SER A 28 -19.35 -1.50 1.98
C SER A 28 -17.82 -1.49 1.98
N GLY A 29 -17.21 -1.19 0.84
CA GLY A 29 -15.75 -0.99 0.73
C GLY A 29 -15.09 -1.85 -0.34
N HIS A 30 -13.75 -1.91 -0.29
CA HIS A 30 -12.91 -2.39 -1.38
C HIS A 30 -11.97 -3.49 -0.87
N PRO A 31 -12.26 -4.77 -1.06
CA PRO A 31 -11.41 -5.86 -0.58
C PRO A 31 -10.27 -6.20 -1.55
N GLY A 32 -10.45 -5.92 -2.85
CA GLY A 32 -9.56 -6.36 -3.93
C GLY A 32 -8.11 -5.91 -3.79
N ALA A 33 -7.88 -4.59 -3.79
CA ALA A 33 -6.54 -4.03 -3.64
C ALA A 33 -5.88 -4.41 -2.30
N PRO A 34 -6.58 -4.32 -1.14
CA PRO A 34 -6.03 -4.81 0.13
C PRO A 34 -5.54 -6.25 0.09
N MET A 35 -6.30 -7.15 -0.55
CA MET A 35 -5.91 -8.54 -0.62
C MET A 35 -4.75 -8.81 -1.59
N GLY A 36 -4.73 -8.10 -2.72
CA GLY A 36 -3.65 -8.18 -3.71
C GLY A 36 -2.31 -7.67 -3.16
N LEU A 37 -2.35 -6.56 -2.41
CA LEU A 37 -1.16 -5.88 -1.88
C LEU A 37 -0.61 -6.48 -0.57
N ALA A 38 -1.31 -7.43 0.06
CA ALA A 38 -0.93 -7.94 1.38
C ALA A 38 0.49 -8.53 1.43
N ASP A 39 0.94 -9.21 0.37
CA ASP A 39 2.29 -9.79 0.33
C ASP A 39 3.38 -8.70 0.31
N ILE A 40 3.16 -7.65 -0.48
CA ILE A 40 4.06 -6.48 -0.54
C ILE A 40 4.06 -5.75 0.79
N ALA A 41 2.88 -5.54 1.39
CA ALA A 41 2.74 -4.85 2.66
C ALA A 41 3.50 -5.55 3.80
N VAL A 42 3.47 -6.88 3.86
CA VAL A 42 4.23 -7.65 4.86
C VAL A 42 5.72 -7.42 4.70
N VAL A 43 6.28 -7.61 3.51
CA VAL A 43 7.73 -7.46 3.33
C VAL A 43 8.16 -6.01 3.50
N LEU A 44 7.36 -5.05 3.03
CA LEU A 44 7.61 -3.63 3.24
C LEU A 44 7.63 -3.29 4.74
N SER A 45 6.72 -3.84 5.54
CA SER A 45 6.67 -3.59 6.98
C SER A 45 7.94 -4.00 7.73
N GLU A 46 8.66 -5.01 7.24
CA GLU A 46 9.96 -5.43 7.80
C GLU A 46 11.09 -4.44 7.48
N LYS A 47 10.90 -3.54 6.53
CA LYS A 47 11.89 -2.56 6.06
C LYS A 47 11.61 -1.14 6.54
N LEU A 48 10.38 -0.85 6.96
CA LEU A 48 9.99 0.47 7.45
C LEU A 48 10.52 0.74 8.85
N SER A 49 11.00 1.97 9.06
CA SER A 49 11.40 2.51 10.34
C SER A 49 10.34 3.50 10.83
N HIS A 50 9.49 3.08 11.76
CA HIS A 50 8.46 3.93 12.34
C HIS A 50 8.17 3.55 13.79
N ASN A 51 7.52 4.45 14.53
CA ASN A 51 7.16 4.21 15.92
C ASN A 51 5.65 4.44 16.14
N PRO A 52 4.86 3.37 16.28
CA PRO A 52 3.42 3.46 16.55
C PRO A 52 3.06 4.19 17.84
N LYS A 53 3.99 4.33 18.79
CA LYS A 53 3.81 5.11 20.02
C LYS A 53 4.34 6.55 19.91
N ASN A 54 4.99 6.88 18.81
CA ASN A 54 5.38 8.24 18.46
C ASN A 54 5.20 8.45 16.94
N PRO A 55 3.94 8.51 16.46
CA PRO A 55 3.62 8.73 15.04
C PRO A 55 4.16 10.07 14.50
N LYS A 56 4.59 10.98 15.37
CA LYS A 56 5.15 12.29 15.01
C LYS A 56 6.68 12.31 14.93
N TRP A 57 7.35 11.17 15.12
CA TRP A 57 8.80 11.09 14.96
C TRP A 57 9.22 11.58 13.57
N LEU A 58 10.05 12.63 13.54
CA LEU A 58 10.38 13.37 12.32
C LEU A 58 11.10 12.50 11.28
N ASN A 59 11.99 11.62 11.73
CA ASN A 59 12.82 10.75 10.90
C ASN A 59 12.25 9.33 10.72
N ARG A 60 10.93 9.17 10.86
CA ARG A 60 10.27 7.91 10.46
C ARG A 60 10.17 7.84 8.94
N ASP A 61 10.21 6.63 8.41
CA ASP A 61 9.76 6.36 7.04
C ASP A 61 8.29 6.73 6.91
N ARG A 62 7.95 7.40 5.81
CA ARG A 62 6.57 7.78 5.50
C ARG A 62 5.99 6.76 4.54
N LEU A 63 4.77 6.33 4.80
CA LEU A 63 4.02 5.44 3.94
C LEU A 63 2.71 6.11 3.52
N VAL A 64 2.60 6.45 2.25
CA VAL A 64 1.40 7.04 1.65
C VAL A 64 0.66 5.98 0.84
N PHE A 65 -0.65 5.93 0.96
CA PHE A 65 -1.51 5.07 0.14
C PHE A 65 -2.32 5.96 -0.79
N SER A 66 -1.87 6.13 -2.03
CA SER A 66 -2.55 7.01 -3.00
C SER A 66 -3.93 6.47 -3.37
N GLY A 67 -4.03 5.17 -3.62
CA GLY A 67 -5.28 4.44 -3.78
C GLY A 67 -6.03 4.30 -2.45
N GLY A 68 -6.51 5.42 -1.90
CA GLY A 68 -7.12 5.48 -0.56
C GLY A 68 -8.35 4.60 -0.38
N HIS A 69 -8.96 4.12 -1.47
CA HIS A 69 -10.04 3.15 -1.44
C HIS A 69 -9.61 1.82 -0.78
N GLY A 70 -8.32 1.48 -0.83
CA GLY A 70 -7.70 0.36 -0.12
C GLY A 70 -7.53 0.58 1.40
N SER A 71 -8.33 1.45 2.01
CA SER A 71 -8.27 1.83 3.42
C SER A 71 -8.29 0.66 4.40
N ALA A 72 -8.97 -0.43 4.05
CA ALA A 72 -8.99 -1.66 4.86
C ALA A 72 -7.59 -2.30 5.02
N LEU A 73 -6.70 -2.17 4.03
CA LEU A 73 -5.28 -2.56 4.18
C LEU A 73 -4.58 -1.69 5.22
N ILE A 74 -4.76 -0.37 5.09
CA ILE A 74 -4.12 0.63 5.93
C ILE A 74 -4.48 0.40 7.38
N TYR A 75 -5.77 0.27 7.68
CA TYR A 75 -6.24 0.08 9.06
C TYR A 75 -5.80 -1.27 9.64
N SER A 76 -5.75 -2.33 8.82
CA SER A 76 -5.20 -3.62 9.24
C SER A 76 -3.73 -3.48 9.67
N LEU A 77 -2.92 -2.79 8.86
CA LEU A 77 -1.50 -2.56 9.17
C LEU A 77 -1.33 -1.70 10.42
N LEU A 78 -2.07 -0.59 10.54
CA LEU A 78 -2.00 0.29 11.72
C LEU A 78 -2.37 -0.45 13.00
N HIS A 79 -3.41 -1.28 12.96
CA HIS A 79 -3.78 -2.13 14.08
C HIS A 79 -2.67 -3.12 14.45
N LEU A 80 -2.17 -3.87 13.46
CA LEU A 80 -1.14 -4.91 13.67
C LEU A 80 0.21 -4.31 14.10
N TRP A 81 0.54 -3.10 13.66
CA TRP A 81 1.72 -2.37 14.11
C TRP A 81 1.54 -1.77 15.51
N GLY A 82 0.31 -1.64 16.01
CA GLY A 82 0.04 -1.15 17.36
C GLY A 82 -0.07 0.37 17.48
N TYR A 83 -0.49 1.05 16.41
CA TYR A 83 -0.97 2.45 16.46
C TYR A 83 -2.27 2.52 17.30
N ASP A 84 -2.81 3.72 17.54
CA ASP A 84 -4.10 3.89 18.22
C ASP A 84 -5.30 3.53 17.32
N VAL A 85 -5.29 2.30 16.80
CA VAL A 85 -6.34 1.65 16.00
C VAL A 85 -6.58 0.26 16.58
N SER A 86 -7.70 0.10 17.29
CA SER A 86 -8.06 -1.16 17.94
C SER A 86 -8.77 -2.11 16.99
N LEU A 87 -8.89 -3.38 17.38
CA LEU A 87 -9.70 -4.36 16.65
C LEU A 87 -11.19 -3.94 16.60
N GLU A 88 -11.68 -3.23 17.62
CA GLU A 88 -13.04 -2.68 17.58
C GLU A 88 -13.19 -1.50 16.62
N ASP A 89 -12.15 -0.68 16.44
CA ASP A 89 -12.16 0.35 15.41
C ASP A 89 -12.26 -0.28 14.01
N LEU A 90 -11.55 -1.40 13.77
CA LEU A 90 -11.68 -2.15 12.51
C LEU A 90 -13.12 -2.65 12.30
N LYS A 91 -13.75 -3.16 13.36
CA LYS A 91 -15.15 -3.62 13.33
C LYS A 91 -16.15 -2.49 13.09
N GLN A 92 -15.76 -1.23 13.26
CA GLN A 92 -16.56 -0.03 12.95
C GLN A 92 -16.17 0.60 11.60
N PHE A 93 -15.49 -0.14 10.71
CA PHE A 93 -15.15 0.35 9.37
C PHE A 93 -16.37 0.93 8.65
N ARG A 94 -16.21 2.15 8.12
CA ARG A 94 -17.24 2.90 7.38
C ARG A 94 -18.52 3.21 8.16
N GLN A 95 -18.53 3.07 9.48
CA GLN A 95 -19.64 3.49 10.31
C GLN A 95 -19.53 4.97 10.66
N LEU A 96 -20.67 5.60 10.96
CA LEU A 96 -20.72 7.01 11.34
C LEU A 96 -19.78 7.28 12.53
N ASP A 97 -18.97 8.34 12.41
CA ASP A 97 -18.02 8.82 13.43
C ASP A 97 -16.95 7.81 13.86
N SER A 98 -16.75 6.71 13.13
CA SER A 98 -15.72 5.73 13.47
C SER A 98 -14.31 6.27 13.17
N LYS A 99 -13.30 5.72 13.87
CA LYS A 99 -11.88 5.99 13.58
C LYS A 99 -11.39 5.37 12.26
N THR A 100 -12.23 4.63 11.54
CA THR A 100 -11.89 3.88 10.33
C THR A 100 -12.83 4.27 9.17
N PRO A 101 -12.76 5.54 8.71
CA PRO A 101 -13.61 6.03 7.62
C PRO A 101 -13.35 5.30 6.30
N GLY A 102 -14.24 5.49 5.32
CA GLY A 102 -14.17 4.75 4.06
C GLY A 102 -12.93 5.01 3.21
N HIS A 103 -12.28 6.16 3.42
CA HIS A 103 -10.99 6.56 2.88
C HIS A 103 -10.15 7.14 4.03
N PRO A 104 -8.81 7.03 4.02
CA PRO A 104 -7.98 7.47 5.13
C PRO A 104 -8.02 9.00 5.27
N GLU A 105 -8.11 9.49 6.50
CA GLU A 105 -8.22 10.92 6.83
C GLU A 105 -7.11 11.38 7.77
N TYR A 106 -6.34 12.37 7.35
CA TYR A 106 -5.28 12.98 8.15
C TYR A 106 -5.84 13.64 9.40
N GLY A 107 -5.22 13.35 10.55
CA GLY A 107 -5.60 13.90 11.85
C GLY A 107 -6.83 13.26 12.49
N HIS A 108 -7.55 12.38 11.77
CA HIS A 108 -8.69 11.62 12.30
C HIS A 108 -8.27 10.22 12.76
N THR A 109 -7.61 9.46 11.88
CA THR A 109 -7.06 8.13 12.19
C THR A 109 -5.56 8.24 12.46
N ASP A 110 -5.10 7.65 13.57
CA ASP A 110 -3.67 7.67 13.94
C ASP A 110 -2.79 6.94 12.91
N GLY A 111 -1.61 7.48 12.62
CA GLY A 111 -0.68 6.93 11.62
C GLY A 111 -1.00 7.22 10.16
N ILE A 112 -2.06 7.98 9.85
CA ILE A 112 -2.33 8.47 8.49
C ILE A 112 -1.48 9.71 8.19
N GLU A 113 -0.59 9.59 7.21
CA GLU A 113 0.28 10.69 6.76
C GLU A 113 -0.50 11.82 6.07
N ILE A 114 -1.50 11.45 5.26
CA ILE A 114 -2.29 12.40 4.47
C ILE A 114 -3.65 11.79 4.09
N THR A 115 -4.67 12.64 3.91
CA THR A 115 -5.97 12.22 3.39
C THR A 115 -5.87 11.83 1.92
N THR A 116 -6.33 10.64 1.56
CA THR A 116 -6.39 10.16 0.16
C THR A 116 -7.77 9.58 -0.15
N GLY A 117 -7.97 9.12 -1.39
CA GLY A 117 -9.27 8.71 -1.91
C GLY A 117 -9.50 9.27 -3.31
N PRO A 118 -9.41 10.59 -3.50
CA PRO A 118 -9.24 11.17 -4.82
C PRO A 118 -7.91 10.67 -5.42
N LEU A 119 -8.00 9.94 -6.52
CA LEU A 119 -6.87 9.25 -7.14
C LEU A 119 -5.77 10.26 -7.56
N GLY A 120 -4.51 9.81 -7.51
CA GLY A 120 -3.32 10.59 -7.88
C GLY A 120 -2.83 11.58 -6.82
N GLN A 121 -3.67 12.01 -5.87
CA GLN A 121 -3.29 12.98 -4.84
C GLN A 121 -2.17 12.45 -3.93
N GLY A 122 -2.26 11.20 -3.48
CA GLY A 122 -1.24 10.61 -2.60
C GLY A 122 0.14 10.54 -3.25
N ILE A 123 0.22 10.32 -4.57
CA ILE A 123 1.49 10.42 -5.30
C ILE A 123 2.05 11.85 -5.20
N ALA A 124 1.25 12.87 -5.50
CA ALA A 124 1.67 14.26 -5.40
C ALA A 124 2.10 14.65 -3.98
N ASN A 125 1.39 14.18 -2.96
CA ASN A 125 1.76 14.37 -1.56
C ASN A 125 3.08 13.66 -1.21
N ALA A 126 3.30 12.43 -1.68
CA ALA A 126 4.54 11.70 -1.48
C ALA A 126 5.74 12.41 -2.13
N VAL A 127 5.57 13.02 -3.31
CA VAL A 127 6.59 13.90 -3.90
C VAL A 127 6.91 15.07 -2.97
N GLY A 128 5.88 15.74 -2.42
CA GLY A 128 6.06 16.81 -1.44
C GLY A 128 6.81 16.38 -0.17
N PHE A 129 6.49 15.19 0.36
CA PHE A 129 7.21 14.62 1.50
C PHE A 129 8.69 14.36 1.17
N ALA A 130 8.99 13.80 0.00
CA ALA A 130 10.36 13.54 -0.42
C ALA A 130 11.15 14.84 -0.69
N MET A 131 10.49 15.89 -1.21
CA MET A 131 11.10 17.21 -1.33
C MET A 131 11.43 17.81 0.04
N ALA A 132 10.53 17.67 1.02
CA ALA A 132 10.75 18.15 2.39
C ALA A 132 11.86 17.38 3.11
N GLU A 133 11.93 16.06 2.93
CA GLU A 133 13.04 15.23 3.40
C GLU A 133 14.38 15.72 2.84
N ALA A 134 14.50 15.81 1.51
CA ALA A 134 15.73 16.19 0.84
C ALA A 134 16.20 17.60 1.25
N PHE A 135 15.25 18.55 1.35
CA PHE A 135 15.55 19.89 1.85
C PHE A 135 16.06 19.85 3.29
N THR A 136 15.34 19.16 4.19
CA THR A 136 15.69 19.12 5.61
C THR A 136 17.04 18.45 5.81
N LYS A 137 17.29 17.35 5.10
CA LYS A 137 18.57 16.63 5.06
C LYS A 137 19.75 17.55 4.78
N GLU A 138 19.65 18.41 3.77
CA GLU A 138 20.68 19.39 3.43
C GLU A 138 20.89 20.44 4.54
N GLN A 139 19.84 20.77 5.29
CA GLN A 139 19.94 21.76 6.37
C GLN A 139 20.59 21.23 7.65
N VAL A 140 20.42 19.92 7.94
CA VAL A 140 20.72 19.38 9.29
C VAL A 140 21.75 18.27 9.31
N ASN A 141 22.00 17.57 8.20
CA ASN A 141 23.02 16.52 8.18
C ASN A 141 24.42 17.11 8.10
N SER A 142 25.40 16.33 8.53
CA SER A 142 26.83 16.67 8.47
C SER A 142 27.65 15.47 8.01
N GLU A 143 28.94 15.67 7.72
CA GLU A 143 29.85 14.59 7.31
C GLU A 143 29.97 13.44 8.33
N THR A 144 29.60 13.67 9.60
CA THR A 144 29.74 12.69 10.68
C THR A 144 28.42 12.19 11.25
N CYS A 145 27.28 12.75 10.82
CA CYS A 145 25.97 12.40 11.35
C CYS A 145 24.85 12.72 10.36
N GLU A 146 24.08 11.69 9.99
CA GLU A 146 22.81 11.83 9.28
C GLU A 146 21.67 11.84 10.30
N LEU A 147 21.06 13.00 10.52
CA LEU A 147 19.89 13.15 11.40
C LEU A 147 18.58 12.83 10.67
N ILE A 148 18.55 13.10 9.37
CA ILE A 148 17.44 12.81 8.47
C ILE A 148 17.94 11.91 7.33
N ASP A 149 17.35 10.72 7.24
CA ASP A 149 17.69 9.69 6.26
C ASP A 149 16.50 8.76 5.90
N HIS A 150 15.31 9.08 6.41
CA HIS A 150 14.11 8.28 6.14
C HIS A 150 13.72 8.29 4.66
N LYS A 151 12.98 7.26 4.26
CA LYS A 151 12.38 7.12 2.94
C LYS A 151 10.92 7.49 2.93
N VAL A 152 10.45 7.79 1.72
CA VAL A 152 9.04 8.05 1.42
C VAL A 152 8.54 6.99 0.45
N TYR A 153 7.73 6.09 0.97
CA TYR A 153 7.06 5.04 0.19
C TYR A 153 5.65 5.49 -0.18
N CYS A 154 5.23 5.21 -1.41
CA CYS A 154 3.87 5.45 -1.86
C CYS A 154 3.33 4.21 -2.58
N LEU A 155 2.20 3.66 -2.12
CA LEU A 155 1.47 2.64 -2.87
C LEU A 155 0.43 3.32 -3.77
N CYS A 156 0.37 2.92 -5.03
CA CYS A 156 -0.59 3.43 -6.00
C CYS A 156 -1.12 2.32 -6.91
N GLY A 157 -2.27 2.54 -7.53
CA GLY A 157 -2.83 1.65 -8.56
C GLY A 157 -2.95 2.32 -9.92
N ASP A 158 -3.59 1.62 -10.85
CA ASP A 158 -3.81 2.09 -12.24
C ASP A 158 -4.49 3.46 -12.28
N GLY A 159 -5.55 3.64 -11.47
CA GLY A 159 -6.31 4.89 -11.42
C GLY A 159 -5.47 6.09 -10.96
N ASP A 160 -4.54 5.88 -10.02
CA ASP A 160 -3.64 6.95 -9.59
C ASP A 160 -2.71 7.39 -10.72
N LEU A 161 -2.23 6.44 -11.53
CA LEU A 161 -1.30 6.70 -12.64
C LEU A 161 -1.96 7.25 -13.90
N GLN A 162 -3.28 7.09 -14.03
CA GLN A 162 -4.08 7.71 -15.09
C GLN A 162 -4.39 9.18 -14.79
N GLU A 163 -4.44 9.57 -13.51
CA GLU A 163 -4.71 10.95 -13.13
C GLU A 163 -3.53 11.87 -13.48
N GLY A 164 -3.82 12.96 -14.20
CA GLY A 164 -2.79 13.86 -14.74
C GLY A 164 -1.90 14.50 -13.66
N ILE A 165 -2.43 14.69 -12.44
CA ILE A 165 -1.65 15.21 -11.30
C ILE A 165 -0.47 14.29 -10.94
N SER A 166 -0.63 12.97 -11.10
CA SER A 166 0.46 12.02 -10.86
C SER A 166 1.57 12.19 -11.91
N TYR A 167 1.21 12.49 -13.16
CA TYR A 167 2.17 12.72 -14.22
C TYR A 167 3.03 13.96 -13.93
N GLU A 168 2.38 15.08 -13.58
CA GLU A 168 3.05 16.33 -13.22
C GLU A 168 4.02 16.14 -12.04
N ALA A 169 3.54 15.51 -10.96
CA ALA A 169 4.32 15.28 -9.76
C ALA A 169 5.51 14.33 -10.02
N CYS A 170 5.31 13.23 -10.75
CA CYS A 170 6.38 12.28 -11.05
C CYS A 170 7.43 12.85 -12.01
N ALA A 171 7.03 13.69 -12.98
CA ALA A 171 7.98 14.41 -13.83
C ALA A 171 8.88 15.34 -13.00
N LEU A 172 8.31 16.05 -12.03
CA LEU A 172 9.07 16.90 -11.11
C LEU A 172 10.00 16.09 -10.20
N ALA A 173 9.51 14.99 -9.61
CA ALA A 173 10.30 14.14 -8.73
C ALA A 173 11.55 13.57 -9.41
N GLY A 174 11.40 13.12 -10.67
CA GLY A 174 12.51 12.65 -11.48
C GLY A 174 13.50 13.76 -11.84
N HIS A 175 13.00 14.95 -12.22
CA HIS A 175 13.83 16.14 -12.44
C HIS A 175 14.68 16.51 -11.20
N LEU A 176 14.08 16.46 -10.01
CA LEU A 176 14.73 16.77 -8.74
C LEU A 176 15.59 15.63 -8.19
N LYS A 177 15.58 14.44 -8.83
CA LYS A 177 16.31 13.24 -8.38
C LYS A 177 16.03 12.88 -6.91
N LEU A 178 14.76 12.89 -6.52
CA LEU A 178 14.31 12.53 -5.17
C LEU A 178 14.58 11.04 -4.84
N LYS A 179 15.84 10.70 -4.55
CA LYS A 179 16.33 9.32 -4.42
C LYS A 179 15.70 8.50 -3.28
N ASP A 180 15.15 9.18 -2.29
CA ASP A 180 14.52 8.56 -1.13
C ASP A 180 13.00 8.35 -1.32
N MET A 181 12.48 8.70 -2.51
CA MET A 181 11.12 8.35 -2.93
C MET A 181 11.06 6.99 -3.63
N VAL A 182 10.18 6.12 -3.13
CA VAL A 182 9.87 4.81 -3.72
C VAL A 182 8.38 4.71 -3.99
N LEU A 183 8.00 4.63 -5.26
CA LEU A 183 6.64 4.39 -5.69
C LEU A 183 6.44 2.90 -5.97
N ILE A 184 5.49 2.27 -5.29
CA ILE A 184 5.13 0.86 -5.49
C ILE A 184 3.78 0.86 -6.21
N TYR A 185 3.83 0.52 -7.49
CA TYR A 185 2.66 0.48 -8.36
C TYR A 185 2.08 -0.93 -8.40
N ASP A 186 0.83 -1.05 -7.95
CA ASP A 186 -0.01 -2.24 -8.08
C ASP A 186 -0.48 -2.44 -9.52
N SER A 187 0.34 -3.13 -10.31
CA SER A 187 0.05 -3.45 -11.71
C SER A 187 -0.81 -4.71 -11.79
N ASN A 188 -2.08 -4.59 -11.37
CA ASN A 188 -3.03 -5.71 -11.31
C ASN A 188 -3.95 -5.84 -12.55
N HIS A 189 -3.87 -4.87 -13.47
CA HIS A 189 -4.61 -4.82 -14.74
C HIS A 189 -6.13 -4.65 -14.63
N ILE A 190 -6.65 -4.23 -13.47
CA ILE A 190 -8.09 -4.11 -13.22
C ILE A 190 -8.43 -2.72 -12.63
N THR A 191 -9.41 -2.07 -13.25
CA THR A 191 -10.10 -0.88 -12.74
C THR A 191 -11.58 -1.18 -12.49
N ILE A 192 -12.37 -0.16 -12.13
CA ILE A 192 -13.82 -0.30 -11.91
C ILE A 192 -14.52 -0.90 -13.15
N GLU A 193 -14.18 -0.41 -14.35
CA GLU A 193 -14.82 -0.82 -15.61
C GLU A 193 -14.27 -2.14 -16.18
N GLY A 194 -13.37 -2.82 -15.46
CA GLY A 194 -12.79 -4.08 -15.88
C GLY A 194 -11.30 -3.99 -16.21
N ASP A 195 -10.89 -4.76 -17.22
CA ASP A 195 -9.51 -4.84 -17.68
C ASP A 195 -9.00 -3.47 -18.13
N THR A 196 -7.79 -3.08 -17.72
CA THR A 196 -7.21 -1.76 -18.04
C THR A 196 -7.11 -1.53 -19.55
N SER A 197 -6.91 -2.58 -20.35
CA SER A 197 -6.71 -2.46 -21.81
C SER A 197 -7.88 -1.83 -22.58
N ILE A 198 -9.06 -1.74 -21.97
CA ILE A 198 -10.22 -1.07 -22.60
C ILE A 198 -10.04 0.46 -22.71
N ALA A 199 -9.20 1.06 -21.85
CA ALA A 199 -9.01 2.50 -21.76
C ALA A 199 -7.57 2.95 -21.53
N TRP A 200 -6.67 2.05 -21.11
CA TRP A 200 -5.30 2.39 -20.73
C TRP A 200 -4.32 1.26 -21.09
N SER A 201 -3.41 1.57 -22.02
CA SER A 201 -2.46 0.61 -22.61
C SER A 201 -1.08 1.23 -22.84
N GLU A 202 -0.71 2.23 -22.03
CA GLU A 202 0.58 2.92 -22.16
C GLU A 202 1.75 2.06 -21.65
N ASP A 203 2.97 2.40 -22.08
CA ASP A 203 4.18 1.86 -21.48
C ASP A 203 4.56 2.67 -20.22
N VAL A 204 4.04 2.26 -19.06
CA VAL A 204 4.34 2.88 -17.76
C VAL A 204 5.86 2.88 -17.49
N ALA A 205 6.55 1.79 -17.79
CA ALA A 205 8.00 1.69 -17.59
C ALA A 205 8.75 2.70 -18.48
N GLY A 206 8.37 2.80 -19.74
CA GLY A 206 8.90 3.79 -20.67
C GLY A 206 8.65 5.23 -20.22
N ARG A 207 7.43 5.53 -19.74
CA ARG A 207 7.09 6.85 -19.19
C ARG A 207 7.98 7.21 -18.01
N PHE A 208 8.08 6.36 -16.99
CA PHE A 208 8.90 6.65 -15.81
C PHE A 208 10.40 6.71 -16.15
N THR A 209 10.87 5.88 -17.08
CA THR A 209 12.24 6.00 -17.62
C THR A 209 12.47 7.38 -18.25
N SER A 210 11.52 7.88 -19.05
CA SER A 210 11.61 9.20 -19.67
C SER A 210 11.58 10.36 -18.65
N GLN A 211 10.94 10.16 -17.51
CA GLN A 211 10.89 11.11 -16.40
C GLN A 211 12.15 11.07 -15.53
N GLY A 212 13.09 10.16 -15.78
CA GLY A 212 14.34 10.06 -15.01
C GLY A 212 14.22 9.24 -13.73
N TRP A 213 13.29 8.27 -13.68
CA TRP A 213 13.18 7.33 -12.56
C TRP A 213 14.04 6.07 -12.78
N ASP A 214 14.33 5.35 -11.70
CA ASP A 214 14.68 3.93 -11.77
C ASP A 214 13.40 3.11 -11.88
N VAL A 215 13.42 2.10 -12.76
CA VAL A 215 12.26 1.22 -12.98
C VAL A 215 12.64 -0.19 -12.61
N LYS A 216 11.86 -0.79 -11.71
CA LYS A 216 11.99 -2.18 -11.29
C LYS A 216 10.67 -2.90 -11.60
N LYS A 217 10.75 -4.15 -12.05
CA LYS A 217 9.59 -5.01 -12.29
C LYS A 217 9.74 -6.27 -11.44
N ILE A 218 8.69 -6.64 -10.70
CA ILE A 218 8.71 -7.80 -9.81
C ILE A 218 7.42 -8.61 -9.93
N ASN A 219 7.48 -9.87 -9.49
CA ASN A 219 6.27 -10.59 -9.10
C ASN A 219 5.86 -10.14 -7.69
N GLY A 220 4.73 -9.42 -7.58
CA GLY A 220 4.22 -8.89 -6.32
C GLY A 220 3.67 -9.94 -5.35
N HIS A 221 3.69 -11.23 -5.72
CA HIS A 221 3.38 -12.36 -4.84
C HIS A 221 4.61 -13.22 -4.50
N CYS A 222 5.81 -12.79 -4.92
CA CYS A 222 7.07 -13.46 -4.57
C CYS A 222 7.79 -12.66 -3.48
N TYR A 223 7.77 -13.17 -2.24
CA TYR A 223 8.43 -12.49 -1.10
C TYR A 223 9.91 -12.21 -1.35
N ASP A 224 10.61 -13.11 -2.01
CA ASP A 224 12.05 -12.97 -2.29
C ASP A 224 12.31 -11.87 -3.34
N ASP A 225 11.42 -11.72 -4.33
CA ASP A 225 11.51 -10.63 -5.33
C ASP A 225 11.24 -9.27 -4.67
N ILE A 226 10.22 -9.20 -3.81
CA ILE A 226 9.85 -7.99 -3.07
C ILE A 226 11.00 -7.58 -2.13
N GLU A 227 11.54 -8.54 -1.37
CA GLU A 227 12.65 -8.29 -0.46
C GLU A 227 13.88 -7.79 -1.22
N LYS A 228 14.24 -8.47 -2.32
CA LYS A 228 15.37 -8.08 -3.14
C LYS A 228 15.24 -6.64 -3.65
N VAL A 229 14.09 -6.27 -4.22
CA VAL A 229 13.92 -4.91 -4.76
C VAL A 229 13.91 -3.86 -3.65
N LEU A 230 13.36 -4.17 -2.48
CA LEU A 230 13.36 -3.24 -1.34
C LEU A 230 14.76 -3.06 -0.73
N GLU A 231 15.66 -4.03 -0.86
CA GLU A 231 17.08 -3.84 -0.54
C GLU A 231 17.80 -3.00 -1.62
N GLU A 232 17.49 -3.21 -2.90
CA GLU A 232 18.08 -2.42 -3.99
C GLU A 232 17.75 -0.92 -3.90
N VAL A 233 16.53 -0.54 -3.50
CA VAL A 233 16.15 0.89 -3.41
C VAL A 233 16.81 1.64 -2.25
N LYS A 234 17.45 0.94 -1.29
CA LYS A 234 18.18 1.59 -0.20
C LYS A 234 19.35 2.43 -0.69
N THR A 235 19.99 2.02 -1.79
CA THR A 235 21.15 2.68 -2.38
C THR A 235 20.83 3.42 -3.68
N ALA A 236 19.55 3.67 -3.96
CA ALA A 236 19.12 4.40 -5.14
C ALA A 236 19.71 5.81 -5.20
N THR A 237 19.91 6.32 -6.42
CA THR A 237 20.46 7.66 -6.68
C THR A 237 19.46 8.62 -7.33
N LYS A 238 18.26 8.13 -7.61
CA LYS A 238 17.12 8.83 -8.21
C LYS A 238 15.82 8.11 -7.77
N PRO A 239 14.62 8.72 -7.90
CA PRO A 239 13.40 8.10 -7.40
C PRO A 239 13.14 6.77 -8.14
N THR A 240 12.58 5.79 -7.43
CA THR A 240 12.34 4.45 -7.99
C THR A 240 10.85 4.14 -8.08
N ILE A 241 10.40 3.64 -9.23
CA ILE A 241 9.12 2.95 -9.36
C ILE A 241 9.35 1.44 -9.38
N ILE A 242 8.64 0.75 -8.51
CA ILE A 242 8.52 -0.71 -8.48
C ILE A 242 7.16 -1.05 -9.08
N ILE A 243 7.17 -1.55 -10.31
CA ILE A 243 6.00 -2.10 -10.99
C ILE A 243 5.81 -3.53 -10.47
N ALA A 244 4.89 -3.70 -9.54
CA ALA A 244 4.60 -4.98 -8.93
C ALA A 244 3.40 -5.62 -9.61
N ASN A 245 3.64 -6.73 -10.32
CA ASN A 245 2.55 -7.50 -10.93
C ASN A 245 1.83 -8.26 -9.82
N THR A 246 0.59 -7.90 -9.52
CA THR A 246 -0.26 -8.59 -8.54
C THR A 246 -1.54 -9.10 -9.18
N ILE A 247 -2.35 -9.80 -8.40
CA ILE A 247 -3.70 -10.22 -8.74
C ILE A 247 -4.65 -9.55 -7.76
N ILE A 248 -5.58 -8.74 -8.27
CA ILE A 248 -6.61 -8.11 -7.44
C ILE A 248 -7.44 -9.18 -6.72
N GLY A 249 -7.74 -8.97 -5.43
CA GLY A 249 -8.50 -9.94 -4.65
C GLY A 249 -7.76 -11.25 -4.42
N LYS A 250 -6.41 -11.24 -4.36
CA LYS A 250 -5.61 -12.45 -4.14
C LYS A 250 -6.11 -13.25 -2.94
N GLY A 251 -6.50 -14.50 -3.18
CA GLY A 251 -7.05 -15.40 -2.18
C GLY A 251 -8.58 -15.42 -2.12
N ALA A 252 -9.30 -14.61 -2.90
CA ALA A 252 -10.77 -14.51 -2.91
C ALA A 252 -11.48 -15.62 -3.74
N GLY A 253 -10.90 -16.82 -3.79
CA GLY A 253 -11.50 -17.97 -4.47
C GLY A 253 -11.79 -17.70 -5.95
N GLU A 254 -13.05 -17.90 -6.37
CA GLU A 254 -13.51 -17.70 -7.74
C GLU A 254 -13.57 -16.23 -8.19
N LEU A 255 -13.48 -15.28 -7.26
CA LEU A 255 -13.50 -13.84 -7.58
C LEU A 255 -12.09 -13.26 -7.80
N GLU A 256 -11.03 -14.00 -7.48
CA GLU A 256 -9.64 -13.57 -7.68
C GLU A 256 -9.39 -13.11 -9.13
N GLY A 257 -8.78 -11.94 -9.31
CA GLY A 257 -8.47 -11.37 -10.63
C GLY A 257 -9.65 -10.70 -11.33
N THR A 258 -10.82 -10.62 -10.70
CA THR A 258 -12.02 -10.02 -11.31
C THR A 258 -12.29 -8.62 -10.77
N HIS A 259 -12.87 -7.75 -11.60
CA HIS A 259 -13.33 -6.42 -11.21
C HIS A 259 -14.44 -6.46 -10.13
N HIS A 260 -15.12 -7.60 -9.96
CA HIS A 260 -16.09 -7.78 -8.88
C HIS A 260 -15.47 -7.69 -7.48
N THR A 261 -14.16 -7.94 -7.35
CA THR A 261 -13.45 -7.74 -6.07
C THR A 261 -13.04 -6.29 -5.82
N HIS A 262 -13.20 -5.39 -6.79
CA HIS A 262 -12.70 -4.03 -6.67
C HIS A 262 -13.38 -3.26 -5.53
N GLY A 263 -14.71 -3.19 -5.52
CA GLY A 263 -15.46 -2.27 -4.64
C GLY A 263 -16.75 -2.83 -4.04
N ALA A 264 -16.84 -4.15 -3.87
CA ALA A 264 -17.98 -4.79 -3.23
C ALA A 264 -17.54 -5.84 -2.20
N PRO A 265 -18.34 -6.08 -1.14
CA PRO A 265 -18.15 -7.23 -0.25
C PRO A 265 -18.08 -8.55 -1.02
N LEU A 266 -17.18 -9.44 -0.60
CA LEU A 266 -16.95 -10.74 -1.27
C LEU A 266 -18.09 -11.75 -1.04
N GLY A 267 -18.82 -11.59 0.07
CA GLY A 267 -19.81 -12.56 0.54
C GLY A 267 -19.22 -13.58 1.52
N ASP A 268 -20.00 -13.91 2.55
CA ASP A 268 -19.56 -14.75 3.67
C ASP A 268 -19.04 -16.13 3.21
N LYS A 269 -19.67 -16.72 2.18
CA LYS A 269 -19.26 -18.01 1.61
C LYS A 269 -17.85 -17.95 1.04
N ILE A 270 -17.54 -16.95 0.22
CA ILE A 270 -16.21 -16.78 -0.38
C ILE A 270 -15.16 -16.59 0.71
N ILE A 271 -15.45 -15.76 1.71
CA ILE A 271 -14.52 -15.50 2.82
C ILE A 271 -14.26 -16.78 3.63
N ALA A 272 -15.29 -17.55 3.96
CA ALA A 272 -15.15 -18.80 4.69
C ALA A 272 -14.30 -19.84 3.92
N GLU A 273 -14.58 -20.05 2.63
CA GLU A 273 -13.81 -20.96 1.78
C GLU A 273 -12.34 -20.52 1.64
N SER A 274 -12.10 -19.22 1.50
CA SER A 274 -10.76 -18.64 1.46
C SER A 274 -10.00 -18.85 2.77
N LYS A 275 -10.66 -18.65 3.92
CA LYS A 275 -10.07 -18.90 5.26
C LYS A 275 -9.68 -20.36 5.43
N GLU A 276 -10.58 -21.28 5.10
CA GLU A 276 -10.33 -22.73 5.21
C GLU A 276 -9.11 -23.15 4.36
N LYS A 277 -9.04 -22.67 3.11
CA LYS A 277 -7.93 -22.95 2.18
C LYS A 277 -6.57 -22.50 2.73
N GLU A 278 -6.55 -21.41 3.48
CA GLU A 278 -5.33 -20.83 4.06
C GLU A 278 -5.09 -21.27 5.51
N GLY A 279 -5.90 -22.18 6.05
CA GLY A 279 -5.74 -22.76 7.38
C GLY A 279 -6.26 -21.89 8.53
N PHE A 280 -7.15 -20.94 8.26
CA PHE A 280 -7.86 -20.13 9.23
C PHE A 280 -9.22 -20.78 9.58
N ASN A 281 -9.75 -20.49 10.76
CA ASN A 281 -11.10 -20.92 11.13
C ASN A 281 -12.14 -20.19 10.24
N PRO A 282 -12.95 -20.90 9.43
CA PRO A 282 -13.91 -20.27 8.52
C PRO A 282 -15.04 -19.51 9.23
N GLU A 283 -15.34 -19.84 10.49
CA GLU A 283 -16.39 -19.20 11.29
C GLU A 283 -15.90 -17.97 12.08
N GLU A 284 -14.58 -17.84 12.26
CA GLU A 284 -14.00 -16.75 13.02
C GLU A 284 -13.87 -15.50 12.15
N THR A 285 -14.21 -14.33 12.70
CA THR A 285 -14.03 -13.03 12.04
C THR A 285 -13.07 -12.18 12.85
N PHE A 286 -12.30 -11.33 12.15
CA PHE A 286 -11.30 -10.45 12.74
C PHE A 286 -10.20 -11.21 13.50
N ALA A 287 -9.81 -12.40 12.99
CA ALA A 287 -8.80 -13.25 13.61
C ALA A 287 -7.39 -12.65 13.48
N VAL A 288 -6.62 -12.69 14.57
CA VAL A 288 -5.18 -12.34 14.61
C VAL A 288 -4.42 -13.49 15.28
N PRO A 289 -4.05 -14.55 14.52
CA PRO A 289 -3.52 -15.80 15.06
C PRO A 289 -1.99 -15.87 15.20
#